data_AF-A0A255D5M5-F1
#
_entry.id   AF-A0A255D5M5-F1
#
_cell.length_a   1.000
_cell.length_b   1.000
_cell.length_c   1.000
_cell.angle_alpha   90.00
_cell.angle_beta   90.00
_cell.angle_gamma   90.00
#
_symmetry.space_group_name_H-M   'P 1'
#
loop_
_entity.id
_entity.type
_entity.pdbx_description
1 polymer ?
#
loop_
_entity_poly.entity_id
_entity_poly.type
_entity_poly.pdbx_seq_one_letter_code
_entity_poly.pdbx_strand_id
1 'polypeptide(L)'
;IDGPQAFLNALVSGGAALAAAFNAALAKFPSPQAFVNAFVGALAAINPALGILANAFTTFTGQLNATLQAGIAAGLTGFQALLNALSNPASALFAAFQAALAAFPNPQAFINALVQAFGNINVNLGLALRAVLNVAI
;
A
#
# COMPACT_ATOMS: atom_id res chain seq x y z
N ILE A 1 -1.78 -2.51 -17.88
CA ILE A 1 -1.53 -2.07 -16.48
C ILE A 1 -0.79 -3.17 -15.71
N ASP A 2 0.52 -3.44 -15.87
CA ASP A 2 1.76 -2.65 -16.06
C ASP A 2 2.58 -2.44 -14.76
N GLY A 3 2.27 -3.24 -13.72
CA GLY A 3 3.18 -3.47 -12.61
C GLY A 3 3.42 -2.26 -11.69
N PRO A 4 4.58 -2.18 -11.02
CA PRO A 4 4.88 -1.19 -9.98
C PRO A 4 4.90 0.24 -10.51
N GLN A 5 5.45 0.42 -11.70
CA GLN A 5 5.57 1.74 -12.31
C GLN A 5 4.19 2.32 -12.64
N ALA A 6 3.26 1.50 -13.14
CA ALA A 6 1.91 1.97 -13.42
C ALA A 6 1.14 2.30 -12.15
N PHE A 7 1.32 1.51 -11.08
CA PHE A 7 0.78 1.84 -9.77
C PHE A 7 1.32 3.18 -9.25
N LEU A 8 2.63 3.40 -9.35
CA LEU A 8 3.27 4.66 -8.98
C LEU A 8 2.74 5.84 -9.80
N ASN A 9 2.64 5.69 -11.11
CA ASN A 9 2.11 6.72 -12.01
C ASN A 9 0.66 7.06 -11.63
N ALA A 10 -0.14 6.05 -11.28
CA ALA A 10 -1.50 6.26 -10.79
C ALA A 10 -1.47 7.05 -9.49
N LEU A 11 -0.68 6.63 -8.49
CA LEU A 11 -0.57 7.34 -7.21
C LEU A 11 -0.14 8.81 -7.36
N VAL A 12 0.82 9.09 -8.24
CA VAL A 12 1.27 10.46 -8.53
C VAL A 12 0.18 11.26 -9.24
N SER A 13 -0.53 10.67 -10.20
CA SER A 13 -1.52 11.37 -11.03
C SER A 13 -2.86 11.60 -10.31
N GLY A 14 -3.27 10.69 -9.42
CA GLY A 14 -4.50 10.79 -8.64
C GLY A 14 -4.31 11.26 -7.20
N GLY A 15 -3.14 11.79 -6.86
CA GLY A 15 -2.57 11.81 -5.52
C GLY A 15 -3.29 12.60 -4.42
N ALA A 16 -4.20 13.52 -4.71
CA ALA A 16 -4.77 14.39 -3.67
C ALA A 16 -5.84 13.71 -2.79
N ALA A 17 -6.88 13.13 -3.41
CA ALA A 17 -7.97 12.48 -2.69
C ALA A 17 -7.49 11.22 -1.95
N LEU A 18 -6.58 10.48 -2.57
CA LEU A 18 -5.95 9.32 -1.96
C LEU A 18 -5.05 9.71 -0.78
N ALA A 19 -4.25 10.77 -0.90
CA ALA A 19 -3.47 11.29 0.23
C ALA A 19 -4.36 11.63 1.42
N ALA A 20 -5.46 12.34 1.18
CA ALA A 20 -6.40 12.71 2.23
C ALA A 20 -7.02 11.48 2.91
N ALA A 21 -7.50 10.50 2.11
CA ALA A 21 -8.08 9.27 2.65
C ALA A 21 -7.05 8.42 3.41
N PHE A 22 -5.82 8.32 2.91
CA PHE A 22 -4.74 7.56 3.54
C PHE A 22 -4.33 8.18 4.87
N ASN A 23 -4.06 9.49 4.88
CA ASN A 23 -3.69 10.21 6.09
C ASN A 23 -4.83 10.21 7.13
N ALA A 24 -6.09 10.32 6.69
CA ALA A 24 -7.24 10.19 7.57
C ALA A 24 -7.40 8.78 8.15
N ALA A 25 -7.11 7.73 7.37
CA ALA A 25 -7.10 6.37 7.88
C ALA A 25 -5.99 6.18 8.91
N LEU A 26 -4.77 6.63 8.61
CA LEU A 26 -3.63 6.55 9.53
C LEU A 26 -3.92 7.26 10.86
N ALA A 27 -4.57 8.42 10.83
CA ALA A 27 -4.96 9.18 12.02
C ALA A 27 -6.03 8.48 12.90
N LYS A 28 -6.78 7.52 12.35
CA LYS A 28 -7.75 6.71 13.13
C LYS A 28 -7.09 5.57 13.91
N PHE A 29 -5.83 5.26 13.60
CA PHE A 29 -5.08 4.23 14.30
C PHE A 29 -4.21 4.86 15.38
N PRO A 30 -4.07 4.20 16.54
CA PRO A 30 -3.26 4.71 17.65
C PRO A 30 -1.76 4.75 17.32
N SER A 31 -1.31 4.01 16.30
CA SER A 31 0.07 4.02 15.80
C SER A 31 0.15 3.55 14.35
N PRO A 32 1.25 3.86 13.63
CA PRO A 32 1.51 3.28 12.31
C PRO A 32 1.51 1.75 12.32
N GLN A 33 2.04 1.13 13.39
CA GLN A 33 2.03 -0.32 13.54
C GLN A 33 0.60 -0.88 13.61
N ALA A 34 -0.33 -0.19 14.27
CA ALA A 34 -1.72 -0.63 14.36
C ALA A 34 -2.43 -0.58 13.00
N PHE A 35 -2.16 0.44 12.19
CA PHE A 35 -2.62 0.51 10.80
C PHE A 35 -2.07 -0.66 9.96
N VAL A 36 -0.76 -0.93 10.09
CA VAL A 36 -0.10 -2.02 9.35
C VAL A 36 -0.62 -3.39 9.77
N ASN A 37 -0.85 -3.62 11.06
CA ASN A 37 -1.45 -4.86 11.56
C ASN A 37 -2.87 -5.04 11.00
N ALA A 38 -3.68 -3.99 10.97
CA ALA A 38 -5.01 -4.04 10.36
C ALA A 38 -4.94 -4.36 8.86
N PHE A 39 -3.95 -3.81 8.15
CA PHE A 39 -3.73 -4.10 6.74
C PHE A 39 -3.28 -5.53 6.47
N VAL A 40 -2.36 -6.08 7.26
CA VAL A 40 -1.96 -7.50 7.19
C VAL A 40 -3.18 -8.41 7.44
N GLY A 41 -3.97 -8.11 8.47
CA GLY A 41 -5.18 -8.87 8.78
C GLY A 41 -6.20 -8.82 7.63
N ALA A 42 -6.38 -7.65 7.02
CA ALA A 42 -7.27 -7.47 5.87
C ALA A 42 -6.81 -8.28 4.64
N LEU A 43 -5.50 -8.33 4.36
CA LEU A 43 -4.93 -9.13 3.27
C LEU A 43 -5.05 -10.64 3.54
N ALA A 44 -4.77 -11.08 4.76
CA ALA A 44 -4.88 -12.48 5.15
C ALA A 44 -6.32 -13.00 5.01
N ALA A 45 -7.31 -12.14 5.28
CA ALA A 45 -8.73 -12.47 5.10
C ALA A 45 -9.13 -12.63 3.62
N ILE A 46 -8.41 -12.01 2.68
CA ILE A 46 -8.71 -12.07 1.24
C ILE A 46 -8.16 -13.34 0.60
N ASN A 47 -6.98 -13.80 1.01
CA ASN A 47 -6.37 -15.01 0.45
C ASN A 47 -5.71 -15.87 1.55
N PRO A 48 -6.43 -16.87 2.08
CA PRO A 48 -5.92 -17.71 3.17
C PRO A 48 -4.88 -18.75 2.72
N ALA A 49 -4.58 -18.90 1.42
CA ALA A 49 -4.00 -20.13 0.89
C ALA A 49 -2.48 -20.15 0.65
N LEU A 50 -1.73 -19.05 0.83
CA LEU A 50 -0.40 -18.97 0.22
C LEU A 50 0.70 -18.47 1.16
N GLY A 51 1.45 -19.40 1.76
CA GLY A 51 2.61 -19.09 2.62
C GLY A 51 3.66 -18.19 1.93
N ILE A 52 3.81 -18.26 0.61
CA ILE A 52 4.68 -17.36 -0.17
C ILE A 52 4.12 -15.92 -0.17
N LEU A 53 2.81 -15.74 -0.37
CA LEU A 53 2.19 -14.41 -0.27
C LEU A 53 2.26 -13.89 1.16
N ALA A 54 2.05 -14.74 2.16
CA ALA A 54 2.15 -14.34 3.56
C ALA A 54 3.53 -13.76 3.89
N ASN A 55 4.61 -14.40 3.42
CA ASN A 55 5.98 -13.90 3.60
C ASN A 55 6.23 -12.60 2.82
N ALA A 56 5.77 -12.52 1.56
CA ALA A 56 5.95 -11.33 0.73
C ALA A 56 5.20 -10.12 1.31
N PHE A 57 3.98 -10.33 1.80
CA PHE A 57 3.22 -9.29 2.48
C PHE A 57 3.77 -8.95 3.85
N THR A 58 4.22 -9.92 4.66
CA THR A 58 4.88 -9.64 5.93
C THR A 58 6.11 -8.74 5.70
N THR A 59 6.90 -9.03 4.68
CA THR A 59 8.04 -8.20 4.29
C THR A 59 7.59 -6.81 3.84
N PHE A 60 6.63 -6.72 2.92
CA PHE A 60 6.08 -5.44 2.43
C PHE A 60 5.53 -4.56 3.56
N THR A 61 4.75 -5.16 4.46
CA THR A 61 4.10 -4.46 5.57
C THR A 61 5.09 -4.06 6.66
N GLY A 62 6.12 -4.86 6.92
CA GLY A 62 7.25 -4.47 7.76
C GLY A 62 7.98 -3.23 7.21
N GLN A 63 8.24 -3.19 5.91
CA GLN A 63 8.87 -2.03 5.27
C GLN A 63 7.94 -0.82 5.19
N LEU A 64 6.63 -1.03 5.03
CA LEU A 64 5.64 0.04 5.09
C LEU A 64 5.65 0.71 6.46
N ASN A 65 5.65 -0.09 7.54
CA ASN A 65 5.74 0.42 8.90
C ASN A 65 7.01 1.26 9.12
N ALA A 66 8.17 0.72 8.74
CA ALA A 66 9.45 1.44 8.88
C ALA A 66 9.43 2.76 8.09
N THR A 67 8.88 2.75 6.88
CA THR A 67 8.75 3.94 6.03
C THR A 67 7.83 4.99 6.67
N LEU A 68 6.66 4.58 7.18
CA LEU A 68 5.73 5.49 7.83
C LEU A 68 6.34 6.12 9.08
N GLN A 69 7.00 5.33 9.93
CA GLN A 69 7.68 5.85 11.12
C GLN A 69 8.79 6.84 10.77
N ALA A 70 9.66 6.49 9.82
CA ALA A 70 10.75 7.35 9.39
C ALA A 70 10.23 8.65 8.75
N GLY A 71 9.19 8.55 7.91
CA GLY A 71 8.57 9.71 7.26
C GLY A 71 7.92 10.66 8.25
N ILE A 72 7.15 10.14 9.21
CA ILE A 72 6.54 10.95 10.26
C ILE A 72 7.61 11.61 11.13
N ALA A 73 8.67 10.87 11.50
CA ALA A 73 9.80 11.43 12.24
C ALA A 73 10.52 12.55 11.45
N ALA A 74 10.53 12.46 10.12
CA ALA A 74 11.05 13.48 9.21
C ALA A 74 10.04 14.61 8.90
N GLY A 75 8.86 14.64 9.55
CA GLY A 75 7.83 15.67 9.36
C GLY A 75 6.99 15.53 8.08
N LEU A 76 7.06 14.39 7.39
CA LEU A 76 6.24 14.09 6.22
C LEU A 76 4.87 13.55 6.60
N THR A 77 3.90 13.71 5.71
CA THR A 77 2.66 12.92 5.80
C THR A 77 2.95 11.45 5.50
N GLY A 78 2.13 10.54 6.05
CA GLY A 78 2.29 9.11 5.80
C GLY A 78 2.21 8.77 4.31
N PHE A 79 1.30 9.41 3.57
CA PHE A 79 1.20 9.21 2.12
C PHE A 79 2.43 9.74 1.37
N GLN A 80 3.00 10.89 1.75
CA GLN A 80 4.21 11.40 1.11
C GLN A 80 5.42 10.49 1.37
N ALA A 81 5.55 9.96 2.59
CA ALA A 81 6.58 9.00 2.93
C ALA A 81 6.47 7.72 2.08
N LEU A 82 5.23 7.22 1.91
CA LEU A 82 4.93 6.09 1.04
C LEU A 82 5.35 6.36 -0.41
N LEU A 83 4.98 7.50 -0.99
CA LEU A 83 5.37 7.87 -2.35
C LEU A 83 6.88 7.97 -2.51
N ASN A 84 7.56 8.68 -1.60
CA ASN A 84 9.01 8.84 -1.68
C ASN A 84 9.74 7.48 -1.67
N ALA A 85 9.29 6.55 -0.84
CA ALA A 85 9.88 5.23 -0.76
C ALA A 85 9.54 4.39 -1.99
N LEU A 86 8.27 4.33 -2.42
CA LEU A 86 7.90 3.55 -3.60
C LEU A 86 8.51 4.11 -4.89
N SER A 87 8.71 5.42 -5.01
CA SER A 87 9.35 6.04 -6.19
C SER A 87 10.87 5.94 -6.17
N ASN A 88 11.48 5.43 -5.10
CA ASN A 88 12.91 5.20 -5.00
C ASN A 88 13.23 3.69 -5.21
N PRO A 89 13.81 3.29 -6.35
CA PRO A 89 14.14 1.89 -6.62
C PRO A 89 15.15 1.27 -5.64
N ALA A 90 15.93 2.11 -4.95
CA ALA A 90 16.88 1.67 -3.94
C ALA A 90 16.24 1.49 -2.55
N SER A 91 14.95 1.82 -2.39
CA SER A 91 14.27 1.67 -1.09
C SER A 91 13.91 0.21 -0.82
N ALA A 92 14.00 -0.18 0.45
CA ALA A 92 13.57 -1.49 0.90
C ALA A 92 12.06 -1.71 0.69
N LEU A 93 11.25 -0.65 0.77
CA LEU A 93 9.82 -0.72 0.49
C LEU A 93 9.53 -1.03 -0.97
N PHE A 94 10.25 -0.39 -1.90
CA PHE A 94 10.12 -0.69 -3.33
C PHE A 94 10.50 -2.16 -3.59
N ALA A 95 11.63 -2.63 -3.06
CA ALA A 95 12.03 -4.03 -3.20
C ALA A 95 10.98 -5.01 -2.64
N ALA A 96 10.41 -4.72 -1.46
CA ALA A 96 9.36 -5.55 -0.87
C ALA A 96 8.04 -5.50 -1.68
N PHE A 97 7.72 -4.36 -2.27
CA PHE A 97 6.59 -4.23 -3.21
C PHE A 97 6.82 -5.07 -4.47
N GLN A 98 8.03 -5.05 -5.05
CA GLN A 98 8.39 -5.92 -6.19
C GLN A 98 8.21 -7.39 -5.85
N ALA A 99 8.70 -7.80 -4.67
CA ALA A 99 8.59 -9.18 -4.21
C ALA A 99 7.12 -9.58 -4.00
N ALA A 100 6.31 -8.69 -3.41
CA ALA A 100 4.88 -8.91 -3.26
C ALA A 100 4.16 -9.03 -4.61
N LEU A 101 4.48 -8.16 -5.57
CA LEU A 101 3.91 -8.23 -6.92
C LEU A 101 4.26 -9.54 -7.63
N ALA A 102 5.52 -9.99 -7.54
CA ALA A 102 6.00 -11.22 -8.15
C ALA A 102 5.39 -12.49 -7.51
N ALA A 103 4.92 -12.40 -6.25
CA ALA A 103 4.25 -13.49 -5.58
C ALA A 103 2.83 -13.75 -6.11
N PHE A 104 2.22 -12.79 -6.81
CA PHE A 104 0.87 -12.94 -7.37
C PHE A 104 0.89 -13.55 -8.77
N PRO A 105 -0.17 -14.26 -9.19
CA PRO A 105 -0.26 -14.85 -10.53
C PRO A 105 -0.21 -13.81 -11.66
N ASN A 106 -0.64 -12.58 -11.39
CA ASN A 106 -0.51 -11.45 -12.29
C ASN A 106 -0.63 -10.12 -11.51
N PRO A 107 -0.18 -8.99 -12.11
CA PRO A 107 -0.25 -7.68 -11.47
C PRO A 107 -1.66 -7.23 -11.08
N GLN A 108 -2.67 -7.56 -11.89
CA GLN A 108 -4.05 -7.15 -11.62
C GLN A 108 -4.60 -7.81 -10.36
N ALA A 109 -4.27 -9.07 -10.11
CA ALA A 109 -4.67 -9.80 -8.90
C ALA A 109 -4.08 -9.16 -7.64
N PHE A 110 -2.82 -8.72 -7.69
CA PHE A 110 -2.20 -7.96 -6.61
C PHE A 110 -2.92 -6.64 -6.36
N ILE A 111 -3.17 -5.85 -7.43
CA ILE A 111 -3.84 -4.55 -7.33
C ILE A 111 -5.25 -4.69 -6.76
N ASN A 112 -6.01 -5.69 -7.21
CA ASN A 112 -7.36 -5.96 -6.71
C ASN A 112 -7.34 -6.33 -5.22
N ALA A 113 -6.42 -7.21 -4.81
CA ALA A 113 -6.25 -7.57 -3.40
C ALA A 113 -5.85 -6.34 -2.55
N LEU A 114 -5.00 -5.46 -3.10
CA LEU A 114 -4.58 -4.23 -2.44
C LEU A 114 -5.77 -3.28 -2.23
N VAL A 115 -6.53 -2.98 -3.29
CA VAL A 115 -7.75 -2.14 -3.23
C VAL A 115 -8.74 -2.69 -2.20
N GLN A 116 -8.94 -4.00 -2.20
CA GLN A 116 -9.86 -4.66 -1.27
C GLN A 116 -9.35 -4.58 0.18
N ALA A 117 -8.05 -4.81 0.43
CA ALA A 117 -7.48 -4.69 1.76
C ALA A 117 -7.59 -3.27 2.32
N PHE A 118 -7.33 -2.25 1.49
CA PHE A 118 -7.55 -0.85 1.86
C PHE A 118 -9.03 -0.55 2.15
N GLY A 119 -9.96 -1.12 1.36
CA GLY A 119 -11.40 -1.02 1.60
C GLY A 119 -11.85 -1.66 2.92
N ASN A 120 -11.25 -2.79 3.30
CA ASN A 120 -11.52 -3.48 4.56
C ASN A 120 -11.05 -2.69 5.78
N ILE A 121 -10.01 -1.86 5.65
CA ILE A 121 -9.60 -0.91 6.70
C ILE A 121 -10.54 0.29 6.74
N ASN A 122 -10.80 0.89 5.58
CA ASN A 122 -11.63 2.08 5.44
C ASN A 122 -12.20 2.12 4.02
N VAL A 123 -13.53 2.07 3.92
CA VAL A 123 -14.22 2.05 2.62
C VAL A 123 -13.82 3.23 1.73
N ASN A 124 -13.68 4.43 2.29
CA ASN A 124 -13.28 5.62 1.54
C ASN A 124 -11.85 5.51 1.02
N LEU A 125 -10.97 4.82 1.73
CA LEU A 125 -9.60 4.57 1.30
C LEU A 125 -9.55 3.58 0.14
N GLY A 126 -10.30 2.48 0.22
CA GLY A 126 -10.44 1.55 -0.91
C GLY A 126 -11.05 2.20 -2.15
N LEU A 127 -12.08 3.03 -1.97
CA LEU A 127 -12.69 3.80 -3.06
C LEU A 127 -11.74 4.81 -3.68
N ALA A 128 -11.00 5.57 -2.85
CA ALA A 128 -10.02 6.52 -3.33
C ALA A 128 -8.92 5.83 -4.13
N LEU A 129 -8.37 4.72 -3.62
CA LEU A 129 -7.35 3.95 -4.33
C LEU A 129 -7.86 3.42 -5.68
N ARG A 130 -9.07 2.87 -5.71
CA ARG A 130 -9.70 2.41 -6.97
C ARG A 130 -9.92 3.55 -7.96
N ALA A 131 -10.38 4.70 -7.50
CA ALA A 131 -10.58 5.87 -8.37
C ALA A 131 -9.26 6.32 -9.00
N VAL A 132 -8.19 6.40 -8.20
CA VAL A 132 -6.84 6.74 -8.67
C VAL A 132 -6.36 5.75 -9.73
N LEU A 133 -6.54 4.45 -9.49
CA LEU A 133 -6.12 3.41 -10.41
C LEU A 133 -6.91 3.44 -11.72
N ASN A 134 -8.21 3.75 -11.67
CA ASN A 134 -9.08 3.82 -12.86
C ASN A 134 -8.82 5.04 -13.75
N VAL A 135 -8.33 6.15 -13.20
CA VAL A 135 -8.02 7.37 -13.98
C VAL A 135 -6.70 7.21 -14.78
N ALA A 136 -5.83 6.29 -14.36
CA ALA A 136 -4.50 6.12 -14.91
C ALA A 136 -4.39 5.04 -16.01
N ILE A 137 -5.52 4.43 -16.41
CA ILE A 137 -5.63 3.28 -17.34
C ILE A 137 -6.66 3.51 -18.42
#